data_AF-A0A925W3R9-F1
#
_entry.id   AF-A0A925W3R9-F1
#
_cell.length_a   1.000
_cell.length_b   1.000
_cell.length_c   1.000
_cell.angle_alpha   90.00
_cell.angle_beta   90.00
_cell.angle_gamma   90.00
#
_symmetry.space_group_name_H-M   'P 1'
#
loop_
_entity.id
_entity.type
_entity.pdbx_description
1 polymer ?
#
loop_
_entity_poly.entity_id
_entity_poly.type
_entity_poly.pdbx_seq_one_letter_code
_entity_poly.pdbx_strand_id
1 'polypeptide(L)'
;MLGPAIVTYLQGLDVGRERVILLVGQVAPDRWWQQVLFNNRGSVVARYVGRHSSAVVCRFRFRLLPRRPAVDGPGRRERGLVLPRASRGA
;
A
#
# COMPACT_ATOMS: atom_id res chain seq x y z
N MET A 1 -12.01 -5.63 -4.32
CA MET A 1 -12.03 -4.15 -4.34
C MET A 1 -11.74 -3.64 -2.95
N LEU A 2 -10.74 -2.75 -2.76
CA LEU A 2 -10.28 -2.36 -1.41
C LEU A 2 -11.17 -1.31 -0.72
N GLY A 3 -11.94 -0.53 -1.49
CA GLY A 3 -12.81 0.54 -0.98
C GLY A 3 -13.81 0.09 0.09
N PRO A 4 -14.64 -0.94 -0.16
CA PRO A 4 -15.62 -1.42 0.82
C PRO A 4 -15.00 -1.85 2.15
N ALA A 5 -13.92 -2.64 2.09
CA ALA A 5 -13.24 -3.12 3.29
C ALA A 5 -12.66 -1.96 4.13
N ILE A 6 -12.11 -0.93 3.49
CA ILE A 6 -11.63 0.27 4.19
C ILE A 6 -12.78 1.03 4.83
N VAL A 7 -13.92 1.17 4.15
CA VAL A 7 -15.08 1.89 4.71
C VAL A 7 -15.64 1.16 5.92
N THR A 8 -15.79 -0.16 5.87
CA THR A 8 -16.22 -0.96 7.03
C THR A 8 -15.28 -0.77 8.22
N TYR A 9 -13.97 -0.76 7.97
CA TYR A 9 -12.99 -0.49 9.01
C TYR A 9 -13.10 0.92 9.60
N LEU A 10 -13.24 1.95 8.74
CA LEU A 10 -13.39 3.33 9.17
C LEU A 10 -14.67 3.56 9.97
N GLN A 11 -15.77 2.91 9.60
CA GLN A 11 -17.03 2.97 10.34
C GLN A 11 -16.91 2.37 11.75
N GLY A 12 -16.08 1.33 11.91
CA GLY A 12 -15.76 0.77 13.23
C GLY A 12 -14.84 1.65 14.09
N LEU A 13 -14.12 2.59 13.50
CA LEU A 13 -13.32 3.59 14.22
C LEU A 13 -14.13 4.83 14.59
N ASP A 14 -15.13 5.21 13.79
CA ASP A 14 -15.92 6.44 13.96
C ASP A 14 -16.96 6.35 15.11
N VAL A 15 -17.03 5.22 15.81
CA VAL A 15 -18.00 4.93 16.89
C VAL A 15 -17.75 5.77 18.16
N GLY A 16 -16.62 6.49 18.24
CA GLY A 16 -16.14 7.14 19.46
C GLY A 16 -15.94 8.67 19.43
N ARG A 17 -16.32 9.39 18.36
CA ARG A 17 -16.09 10.84 18.12
C ARG A 17 -14.67 11.27 17.70
N GLU A 18 -13.77 10.33 17.39
CA GLU A 18 -12.45 10.70 16.88
C GLU A 18 -12.50 11.04 15.38
N ARG A 19 -11.95 12.20 15.01
CA ARG A 19 -11.86 12.58 13.60
C ARG A 19 -10.81 11.76 12.88
N VAL A 20 -11.25 10.85 12.01
CA VAL A 20 -10.34 10.00 11.23
C VAL A 20 -9.84 10.72 9.96
N ILE A 21 -8.53 10.67 9.73
CA ILE A 21 -7.87 11.21 8.54
C ILE A 21 -7.28 10.06 7.73
N LEU A 22 -7.71 9.93 6.48
CA LEU A 22 -7.14 9.00 5.51
C LEU A 22 -6.10 9.73 4.63
N LEU A 23 -4.83 9.48 4.88
CA LEU A 23 -3.74 10.03 4.07
C LEU A 23 -3.43 9.09 2.89
N VAL A 24 -3.68 9.57 1.67
CA VAL A 24 -3.40 8.83 0.44
C VAL A 24 -2.09 9.33 -0.16
N GLY A 25 -1.09 8.45 -0.21
CA GLY A 25 0.16 8.71 -0.93
C GLY A 25 -0.06 8.81 -2.43
N GLN A 26 0.47 9.87 -3.04
CA GLN A 26 0.47 10.10 -4.48
C GLN A 26 1.91 10.28 -4.97
N VAL A 27 2.32 9.42 -5.90
CA VAL A 27 3.58 9.58 -6.62
C VAL A 27 3.48 10.78 -7.55
N ALA A 28 4.50 11.63 -7.56
CA ALA A 28 4.71 12.72 -8.50
C ALA A 28 5.86 12.33 -9.46
N PRO A 29 5.58 11.55 -10.52
CA PRO A 29 6.59 11.14 -11.49
C PRO A 29 6.84 12.24 -12.53
N ASP A 30 7.92 12.10 -13.30
CA ASP A 30 8.28 13.09 -14.33
C ASP A 30 7.31 13.09 -15.52
N ARG A 31 6.61 11.96 -15.77
CA ARG A 31 5.66 11.81 -16.86
C ARG A 31 4.22 11.71 -16.35
N TRP A 32 3.32 12.51 -16.92
CA TRP A 32 1.91 12.59 -16.53
C TRP A 32 1.17 11.25 -16.60
N TRP A 33 1.48 10.38 -17.57
CA TRP A 33 0.83 9.07 -17.70
C TRP A 33 1.27 8.08 -16.60
N GLN A 34 2.51 8.21 -16.10
CA GLN A 34 2.98 7.42 -14.96
C GLN A 34 2.20 7.79 -13.69
N GLN A 35 1.80 9.05 -13.56
CA GLN A 35 1.03 9.53 -12.42
C GLN A 35 -0.32 8.81 -12.32
N VAL A 36 -0.95 8.49 -13.45
CA VAL A 36 -2.20 7.71 -13.46
C VAL A 36 -1.93 6.26 -13.05
N LEU A 37 -0.91 5.63 -13.62
CA LEU A 37 -0.56 4.23 -13.33
C LEU A 37 -0.23 4.00 -11.86
N PHE A 38 0.59 4.86 -11.27
CA PHE A 38 1.01 4.71 -9.87
C PHE A 38 -0.11 5.06 -8.87
N ASN A 39 -1.01 5.98 -9.22
CA ASN A 39 -1.96 6.54 -8.25
C ASN A 39 -3.41 6.08 -8.42
N ASN A 40 -3.68 5.13 -9.33
CA ASN A 40 -5.05 4.67 -9.60
C ASN A 40 -5.69 4.04 -8.35
N ARG A 41 -4.95 3.16 -7.66
CA ARG A 41 -5.46 2.45 -6.47
C ARG A 41 -5.87 3.43 -5.36
N GLY A 42 -5.00 4.38 -5.02
CA GLY A 42 -5.28 5.40 -4.02
C GLY A 42 -6.43 6.33 -4.41
N SER A 43 -6.56 6.64 -5.71
CA SER A 43 -7.65 7.50 -6.22
C SER A 43 -9.01 6.82 -6.13
N VAL A 44 -9.10 5.52 -6.44
CA VAL A 44 -10.33 4.73 -6.30
C VAL A 44 -10.73 4.62 -4.84
N VAL A 45 -9.78 4.34 -3.95
CA VAL A 45 -10.03 4.26 -2.50
C VAL A 45 -10.48 5.61 -1.96
N ALA A 46 -9.76 6.70 -2.24
CA ALA A 46 -10.11 8.06 -1.83
C ALA A 46 -11.54 8.44 -2.25
N ARG A 47 -11.90 8.13 -3.49
CA ARG A 47 -13.23 8.42 -4.03
C ARG A 47 -14.32 7.59 -3.35
N TYR A 48 -14.05 6.32 -3.05
CA TYR A 48 -15.01 5.46 -2.38
C TYR A 48 -15.20 5.88 -0.92
N VAL A 49 -14.10 6.11 -0.19
CA VAL A 49 -14.13 6.53 1.22
C VAL A 49 -14.83 7.88 1.39
N GLY A 50 -14.47 8.90 0.60
CA GLY A 50 -15.10 10.22 0.70
C GLY A 50 -16.59 10.26 0.35
N ARG A 51 -17.14 9.17 -0.22
CA ARG A 51 -18.59 9.04 -0.48
C ARG A 51 -19.35 8.25 0.57
N HIS A 52 -18.68 7.38 1.31
CA HIS A 52 -19.34 6.40 2.20
C HIS A 52 -18.85 6.48 3.65
N SER A 53 -17.99 7.44 3.97
CA SER A 53 -17.45 7.69 5.30
C SER A 53 -17.27 9.20 5.53
N SER A 54 -17.32 9.59 6.80
CA SER A 54 -17.03 10.92 7.34
C SER A 54 -15.52 11.26 7.36
N ALA A 55 -14.66 10.28 7.08
CA ALA A 55 -13.21 10.43 7.17
C ALA A 55 -12.69 11.53 6.23
N VAL A 56 -11.77 12.35 6.74
CA VAL A 56 -11.13 13.40 5.95
C VAL A 56 -10.08 12.78 5.04
N VAL A 57 -10.23 12.95 3.72
CA VAL A 57 -9.29 12.42 2.75
C VAL A 57 -8.22 13.47 2.42
N CYS A 58 -6.97 13.17 2.78
CA CYS A 58 -5.81 13.99 2.47
C CYS A 58 -4.94 13.32 1.39
N ARG A 59 -4.28 14.11 0.55
CA ARG A 59 -3.37 13.61 -0.49
C ARG A 59 -1.95 14.09 -0.20
N PHE A 60 -1.03 13.16 0.02
CA PHE A 60 0.38 13.45 0.21
C PHE A 60 1.15 13.15 -1.06
N ARG A 61 1.81 14.15 -1.67
CA ARG A 61 2.58 13.96 -2.90
C ARG A 61 4.05 13.72 -2.60
N PHE A 62 4.65 12.69 -3.21
CA PHE A 62 6.07 12.37 -3.05
C PHE A 62 6.68 11.91 -4.38
N ARG A 63 8.00 12.11 -4.55
CA ARG A 63 8.72 11.62 -5.73
C ARG A 63 9.30 10.24 -5.46
N LEU A 64 9.28 9.36 -6.45
CA LEU A 64 10.02 8.12 -6.40
C LEU A 64 11.44 8.39 -6.90
N LEU A 65 12.43 8.16 -6.05
CA LEU A 65 13.82 8.12 -6.47
C LEU A 65 14.08 6.81 -7.22
N PRO A 66 14.99 6.80 -8.21
CA PRO A 66 15.45 5.57 -8.81
C PRO A 66 15.87 4.61 -7.70
N ARG A 67 15.43 3.35 -7.80
CA ARG A 67 15.93 2.32 -6.89
C ARG A 67 17.45 2.33 -7.00
N ARG A 68 18.13 2.62 -5.89
CA ARG A 68 19.59 2.51 -5.84
C ARG A 68 19.93 1.08 -6.31
N PRO A 69 20.82 0.90 -7.30
CA PRO A 69 21.20 -0.43 -7.71
C PRO A 69 21.63 -1.18 -6.46
N ALA A 70 21.17 -2.41 -6.30
CA ALA A 70 21.71 -3.26 -5.26
C ALA A 70 23.23 -3.23 -5.49
N VAL A 71 23.99 -2.76 -4.50
CA VAL A 71 25.42 -3.04 -4.51
C VAL A 71 25.47 -4.55 -4.44
N ASP A 72 25.84 -5.19 -5.55
CA ASP A 72 26.11 -6.61 -5.57
C ASP A 72 27.24 -6.85 -4.57
N GLY A 73 26.86 -7.20 -3.35
CA GLY A 73 27.81 -7.70 -2.37
C GLY A 73 28.46 -8.95 -2.97
N PRO A 74 29.77 -9.17 -2.74
CA PRO A 74 30.45 -10.35 -3.26
C PRO A 74 29.64 -11.60 -2.86
N GLY A 75 29.30 -12.40 -3.87
CA GLY A 75 28.20 -13.37 -3.84
C GLY A 75 28.09 -14.15 -2.53
N ARG A 76 27.01 -13.87 -1.77
CA ARG A 76 26.56 -14.73 -0.68
C ARG A 76 26.03 -16.01 -1.33
N ARG A 77 26.94 -16.94 -1.60
CA ARG A 77 26.66 -18.30 -2.06
C ARG A 77 25.46 -18.83 -1.28
N GLU A 78 24.44 -19.26 -2.02
CA GLU A 78 23.29 -19.96 -1.53
C GLU A 78 23.75 -21.15 -0.66
N ARG A 79 23.79 -20.96 0.65
CA ARG A 79 23.66 -22.09 1.56
C ARG A 79 22.19 -22.42 1.54
N GLY A 80 21.83 -23.35 0.66
CA GLY A 80 20.50 -23.93 0.60
C GLY A 80 20.04 -24.26 2.01
N LEU A 81 18.97 -23.60 2.44
CA LEU A 81 18.23 -24.00 3.62
C LEU A 81 17.53 -25.31 3.25
N VAL A 82 18.23 -26.42 3.48
CA VAL A 82 17.63 -27.76 3.41
C VAL A 82 16.61 -27.82 4.56
N LEU A 83 15.36 -27.54 4.24
CA LEU A 83 14.24 -27.86 5.12
C LEU A 83 14.13 -29.39 5.20
N PRO A 84 14.24 -30.00 6.40
CA PRO A 84 14.05 -31.44 6.53
C PRO A 84 12.63 -31.80 6.07
N ARG A 85 12.53 -32.74 5.12
CA ARG A 85 11.25 -33.31 4.71
C ARG A 85 10.58 -33.92 5.93
N ALA A 86 9.40 -33.40 6.28
CA ALA A 86 8.53 -34.04 7.25
C ALA A 86 8.14 -35.44 6.75
N SER A 87 8.58 -36.46 7.47
CA SER A 87 8.19 -37.84 7.32
C SER A 87 6.69 -37.96 7.55
N ARG A 88 5.91 -38.29 6.51
CA ARG A 88 4.56 -38.83 6.71
C ARG A 88 4.72 -40.31 7.04
N GLY A 89 4.55 -40.65 8.30
CA GLY A 89 4.25 -42.03 8.72
C GLY A 89 2.76 -42.30 8.51
N ALA A 90 2.48 -43.43 7.86
CA ALA A 90 1.33 -44.29 8.08
C ALA A 90 1.68 -45.65 7.46
#